data_AF-A0AA92QVN0-F1
#
_entry.id   AF-A0AA92QVN0-F1
#
_cell.length_a   1.000
_cell.length_b   1.000
_cell.length_c   1.000
_cell.angle_alpha   90.00
_cell.angle_beta   90.00
_cell.angle_gamma   90.00
#
_symmetry.space_group_name_H-M   'P 1'
#
loop_
_entity.id
_entity.type
_entity.pdbx_description
1 polymer ?
#
loop_
_entity_poly.entity_id
_entity_poly.type
_entity_poly.pdbx_seq_one_letter_code
_entity_poly.pdbx_strand_id
1 'polypeptide(L)'
;MGRIDSAVIASRFDGSKKAYLDWICVLKSYRHKGVAQKLMGALRRALKEEGIDTLVGLTASNGEAQSFYKSVPNSIMRDTGIWIDIS
;
A
#
# COMPACT_ATOMS: atom_id res chain seq x y z
N MET A 1 -1.51 -12.24 13.93
CA MET A 1 -0.41 -11.27 13.81
C MET A 1 -0.16 -10.97 12.33
N GLY A 2 0.12 -9.72 11.99
CA GLY A 2 0.40 -9.26 10.63
C GLY A 2 1.29 -8.02 10.66
N ARG A 3 1.86 -7.66 9.52
CA ARG A 3 2.81 -6.55 9.37
C ARG A 3 2.45 -5.72 8.14
N ILE A 4 2.64 -4.41 8.24
CA ILE A 4 2.50 -3.46 7.13
C ILE A 4 3.66 -2.46 7.20
N ASP A 5 4.30 -2.20 6.07
CA ASP A 5 5.43 -1.29 5.95
C ASP A 5 5.22 -0.35 4.77
N SER A 6 5.65 0.90 4.93
CA SER A 6 5.61 1.91 3.88
C SER A 6 6.79 2.85 3.98
N ALA A 7 7.17 3.43 2.84
CA ALA A 7 8.18 4.48 2.76
C ALA A 7 7.56 5.78 2.23
N VAL A 8 7.99 6.92 2.77
CA VAL A 8 7.61 8.23 2.24
C VAL A 8 8.52 8.59 1.07
N ILE A 9 7.90 8.96 -0.06
CA ILE A 9 8.55 9.48 -1.24
C ILE A 9 8.29 10.98 -1.27
N ALA A 10 9.33 11.77 -1.03
CA ALA A 10 9.28 13.22 -1.13
C ALA A 10 9.82 13.68 -2.50
N SER A 11 9.01 14.38 -3.26
CA SER A 11 9.39 15.02 -4.50
C SER A 11 10.34 16.19 -4.22
N ARG A 12 11.48 16.21 -4.91
CA ARG A 12 12.39 17.36 -4.88
C ARG A 12 11.92 18.50 -5.79
N PHE A 13 11.02 18.22 -6.72
CA PHE A 13 10.54 19.19 -7.71
C PHE A 13 9.56 20.19 -7.09
N ASP A 14 8.59 19.70 -6.31
CA ASP A 14 7.50 20.50 -5.74
C ASP A 14 7.32 20.31 -4.23
N GLY A 15 8.16 19.51 -3.58
CA GLY A 15 8.06 19.22 -2.15
C GLY A 15 6.90 18.32 -1.77
N SER A 16 6.11 17.83 -2.73
CA SER A 16 4.98 16.94 -2.47
C SER A 16 5.45 15.62 -1.87
N LYS A 17 4.64 15.05 -0.97
CA LYS A 17 4.92 13.77 -0.31
C LYS A 17 3.87 12.74 -0.69
N LYS A 18 4.32 11.55 -1.05
CA LYS A 18 3.50 10.37 -1.27
C LYS A 18 4.05 9.23 -0.42
N ALA A 19 3.30 8.17 -0.23
CA ALA A 19 3.79 6.96 0.41
C ALA A 19 3.81 5.80 -0.59
N TYR A 20 4.81 4.95 -0.49
CA TYR A 20 4.87 3.66 -1.17
C TYR A 20 4.61 2.55 -0.16
N LEU A 21 3.64 1.68 -0.45
CA LEU A 21 3.39 0.46 0.28
C LEU A 21 4.44 -0.58 -0.13
N ASP A 22 5.36 -0.86 0.79
CA ASP A 22 6.45 -1.80 0.56
C ASP A 22 5.99 -3.24 0.77
N TRP A 23 5.32 -3.48 1.90
CA TRP A 23 4.87 -4.81 2.24
C TRP A 23 3.60 -4.80 3.08
N ILE A 24 2.73 -5.78 2.86
CA ILE A 24 1.67 -6.15 3.79
C ILE A 24 1.54 -7.66 3.83
N CYS A 25 1.57 -8.25 5.02
CA CYS A 25 1.32 -9.67 5.20
C CYS A 25 0.51 -9.98 6.45
N VAL A 26 -0.27 -11.05 6.35
CA VAL A 26 -1.01 -11.64 7.47
C VAL A 26 -0.72 -13.13 7.53
N LEU A 27 -0.36 -13.60 8.73
CA LEU A 27 -0.16 -15.03 8.97
C LEU A 27 -1.40 -15.83 8.56
N LYS A 28 -1.20 -17.01 7.96
CA LYS A 28 -2.28 -17.83 7.39
C LYS A 28 -3.42 -18.10 8.39
N SER A 29 -3.10 -18.42 9.64
CA SER A 29 -4.07 -18.67 10.73
C SER A 29 -4.90 -17.45 11.17
N TYR A 30 -4.53 -16.26 10.69
CA TYR A 30 -5.19 -14.97 10.97
C TYR A 30 -5.81 -14.32 9.73
N ARG A 31 -5.76 -15.00 8.56
CA ARG A 31 -6.45 -14.54 7.36
C ARG A 31 -7.97 -14.60 7.55
N HIS A 32 -8.69 -13.80 6.76
CA HIS A 32 -10.15 -13.67 6.81
C HIS A 32 -10.73 -13.18 8.16
N LYS A 33 -9.87 -12.73 9.10
CA LYS A 33 -10.27 -12.13 10.39
C LYS A 33 -10.18 -10.59 10.41
N GLY A 34 -10.10 -9.95 9.25
CA GLY A 34 -10.05 -8.49 9.15
C GLY A 34 -8.70 -7.84 9.49
N VAL A 35 -7.63 -8.61 9.68
CA VAL A 35 -6.33 -8.09 10.14
C VAL A 35 -5.70 -7.14 9.13
N ALA A 36 -5.68 -7.50 7.84
CA ALA A 36 -5.11 -6.66 6.78
C ALA A 36 -5.87 -5.33 6.64
N GLN A 37 -7.19 -5.35 6.79
CA GLN A 37 -8.05 -4.17 6.76
C GLN A 37 -7.73 -3.22 7.92
N LYS A 38 -7.54 -3.76 9.13
CA LYS A 38 -7.14 -2.97 10.31
C LYS A 38 -5.76 -2.35 10.13
N LEU A 39 -4.79 -3.11 9.64
CA LEU A 39 -3.43 -2.63 9.34
C LEU A 39 -3.44 -1.50 8.31
N MET A 40 -4.13 -1.72 7.17
CA MET A 40 -4.30 -0.71 6.12
C MET A 40 -5.01 0.54 6.64
N GLY A 41 -6.05 0.38 7.46
CA GLY A 41 -6.76 1.49 8.08
C GLY A 41 -5.88 2.30 9.03
N ALA A 42 -5.02 1.65 9.81
CA ALA A 42 -4.06 2.32 10.70
C ALA A 42 -3.01 3.09 9.89
N LEU A 43 -2.42 2.45 8.87
CA LEU A 43 -1.44 3.11 7.99
C LEU A 43 -2.03 4.36 7.33
N ARG A 44 -3.23 4.26 6.74
CA ARG A 44 -3.89 5.39 6.07
C ARG A 44 -4.17 6.57 7.02
N ARG A 45 -4.43 6.31 8.30
CA ARG A 45 -4.60 7.39 9.29
C ARG A 45 -3.27 8.06 9.59
N ALA A 46 -2.23 7.29 9.88
CA ALA A 46 -0.90 7.82 10.16
C ALA A 46 -0.37 8.67 8.98
N LEU A 47 -0.52 8.18 7.74
CA LEU A 47 -0.12 8.93 6.55
C LEU A 47 -0.89 10.26 6.40
N LYS A 48 -2.19 10.27 6.69
CA LYS A 48 -2.99 11.51 6.66
C LYS A 48 -2.57 12.50 7.72
N GLU A 49 -2.23 12.04 8.92
CA GLU A 49 -1.70 12.88 10.01
C GLU A 49 -0.35 13.53 9.61
N GLU A 50 0.45 12.85 8.78
CA GLU A 50 1.68 13.39 8.19
C GLU A 50 1.45 14.25 6.92
N GLY A 51 0.20 14.50 6.53
CA GLY A 51 -0.15 15.28 5.35
C GLY A 51 0.06 14.56 4.01
N ILE A 52 0.16 13.23 4.03
CA ILE A 52 0.30 12.40 2.82
C ILE A 52 -1.10 11.96 2.36
N ASP A 53 -1.45 12.35 1.13
CA ASP A 53 -2.76 12.08 0.55
C ASP A 53 -2.82 10.85 -0.36
N THR A 54 -1.66 10.37 -0.81
CA THR A 54 -1.52 9.32 -1.82
C THR A 54 -0.65 8.18 -1.31
N LEU A 55 -1.20 6.96 -1.30
CA LEU A 55 -0.47 5.71 -1.10
C LEU A 55 -0.43 4.95 -2.43
N VAL A 56 0.76 4.68 -2.95
CA VAL A 56 1.01 3.88 -4.14
C VAL A 56 1.57 2.51 -3.74
N GLY A 57 1.34 1.49 -4.55
CA GLY A 57 1.88 0.16 -4.29
C GLY A 57 1.82 -0.68 -5.56
N LEU A 58 2.68 -1.70 -5.62
CA LEU A 58 2.67 -2.69 -6.68
C LEU A 58 2.06 -3.98 -6.13
N THR A 59 1.17 -4.59 -6.90
CA THR A 59 0.59 -5.90 -6.55
C THR A 59 0.97 -6.92 -7.60
N ALA A 60 1.26 -8.14 -7.16
CA ALA A 60 1.34 -9.28 -8.06
C ALA A 60 -0.04 -9.60 -8.65
N SER A 61 -0.05 -10.32 -9.77
CA SER A 61 -1.27 -10.75 -10.49
C SER A 61 -2.08 -11.84 -9.76
N ASN A 62 -1.86 -12.06 -8.47
CA ASN A 62 -2.59 -13.06 -7.70
C ASN A 62 -3.98 -12.55 -7.27
N GLY A 63 -4.99 -13.41 -7.34
CA GLY A 63 -6.37 -13.03 -7.10
C GLY A 63 -6.67 -12.58 -5.67
N GLU A 64 -6.07 -13.24 -4.67
CA GLU A 64 -6.34 -12.94 -3.24
C GLU A 64 -5.87 -11.52 -2.86
N ALA A 65 -4.65 -11.15 -3.23
CA ALA A 65 -4.10 -9.82 -2.95
C ALA A 65 -4.86 -8.75 -3.73
N GLN A 66 -5.19 -9.00 -5.00
CA GLN A 66 -5.96 -8.05 -5.78
C GLN A 66 -7.37 -7.83 -5.20
N SER A 67 -8.07 -8.88 -4.78
CA SER A 67 -9.37 -8.77 -4.11
C SER A 67 -9.28 -7.94 -2.82
N PHE A 68 -8.22 -8.14 -2.04
CA PHE A 68 -7.96 -7.31 -0.87
C PHE A 68 -7.81 -5.83 -1.25
N TYR A 69 -6.92 -5.51 -2.20
CA TYR A 69 -6.69 -4.11 -2.59
C TYR A 69 -7.91 -3.46 -3.22
N LYS A 70 -8.69 -4.17 -4.04
CA LYS A 70 -9.96 -3.68 -4.62
C LYS A 70 -11.02 -3.37 -3.56
N SER A 71 -10.94 -4.01 -2.38
CA SER A 71 -11.84 -3.71 -1.26
C SER A 71 -11.45 -2.45 -0.48
N VAL A 72 -10.27 -1.88 -0.72
CA VAL A 72 -9.80 -0.68 -0.01
C VAL A 72 -10.52 0.55 -0.59
N PRO A 73 -11.18 1.38 0.25
CA PRO A 73 -11.88 2.56 -0.25
C PRO A 73 -10.96 3.52 -1.00
N ASN A 74 -11.40 3.97 -2.19
CA ASN A 74 -10.67 4.84 -3.12
C ASN A 74 -9.44 4.20 -3.77
N SER A 75 -9.28 2.88 -3.72
CA SER A 75 -8.24 2.20 -4.48
C SER A 75 -8.54 2.24 -5.98
N ILE A 76 -7.54 2.55 -6.79
CA ILE A 76 -7.59 2.40 -8.24
C ILE A 76 -6.41 1.53 -8.64
N MET A 77 -6.67 0.41 -9.31
CA MET A 77 -5.62 -0.40 -9.93
C MET A 77 -5.34 0.11 -11.34
N ARG A 78 -4.06 0.27 -11.67
CA ARG A 78 -3.57 0.63 -13.00
C ARG A 78 -2.51 -0.39 -13.39
N ASP A 79 -2.55 -0.87 -14.62
CA ASP A 79 -1.76 -2.03 -15.06
C ASP A 79 -0.34 -1.69 -15.54
N THR A 80 0.12 -0.45 -15.36
CA THR A 80 1.39 0.02 -15.93
C THR A 80 2.38 0.42 -14.83
N GLY A 81 3.24 -0.53 -14.44
CA GLY A 81 4.52 -0.24 -13.79
C GLY A 81 5.61 -0.06 -14.85
N ILE A 82 6.66 0.69 -14.51
CA ILE A 82 7.85 0.80 -15.35
C ILE A 82 9.01 0.17 -14.58
N TRP A 83 9.75 -0.71 -15.25
CA TRP A 83 10.99 -1.30 -14.75
C TRP A 83 12.13 -0.77 -15.62
N ILE A 84 13.09 -0.12 -14.98
CA ILE A 84 14.28 0.41 -15.64
C ILE A 84 15.46 -0.38 -15.09
N ASP A 85 16.17 -1.06 -15.98
CA ASP A 85 17.47 -1.66 -15.64
C ASP A 85 18.50 -0.54 -15.47
N ILE A 86 19.26 -0.60 -14.38
CA ILE A 86 20.27 0.39 -13.99
C ILE A 86 21.64 -0.25 -13.79
N SER A 87 21.80 -1.49 -14.25
CA SER A 87 23.08 -2.22 -14.23
C SER A 87 24.06 -1.74 -15.30
#